data_AF-R9M925-F1
#
_entry.id   AF-R9M925-F1
#
_cell.length_a   1.000
_cell.length_b   1.000
_cell.length_c   1.000
_cell.angle_alpha   90.00
_cell.angle_beta   90.00
_cell.angle_gamma   90.00
#
_symmetry.space_group_name_H-M   'P 1'
#
loop_
_entity.id
_entity.type
_entity.pdbx_description
1 polymer ?
#
loop_
_entity_poly.entity_id
_entity_poly.type
_entity_poly.pdbx_seq_one_letter_code
_entity_poly.pdbx_strand_id
1 'polypeptide(L)'
;MRSKAPLILMEQMVMLLVFALAAALCLQAFVKSDSLSSRSEARDRAAVLCQNAAETVRHYGGDAQNALSRAAEDLGAAYSEEFVTFSLDYDENWTPIPAGDCGMERPAPYYRLSVSANPPDPADPLTVPSRADTDLSDPEFPGLQRAVVCVITGNGNADQMLDTLFSINIAWQEVSGRD
;
A
#
# COMPACT_ATOMS: atom_id res chain seq x y z
N MET A 1 56.03 -43.05 -15.36
CA MET A 1 54.60 -42.70 -15.39
C MET A 1 54.50 -41.19 -15.20
N ARG A 2 54.21 -40.42 -16.26
CA ARG A 2 54.07 -38.94 -16.16
C ARG A 2 52.83 -38.64 -15.34
N SER A 3 52.98 -37.90 -14.24
CA SER A 3 51.88 -37.57 -13.33
C SER A 3 50.86 -36.67 -14.03
N LYS A 4 49.64 -37.18 -14.24
CA LYS A 4 48.46 -36.42 -14.69
C LYS A 4 47.86 -35.55 -13.57
N ALA A 5 48.48 -35.56 -12.39
CA ALA A 5 48.07 -34.84 -11.19
C ALA A 5 47.77 -33.34 -11.42
N PRO A 6 48.60 -32.54 -12.14
CA PRO A 6 48.29 -31.12 -12.34
C PRO A 6 47.11 -30.87 -13.30
N LEU A 7 46.85 -31.77 -14.26
CA LEU A 7 45.69 -31.64 -15.15
C LEU A 7 44.38 -31.96 -14.43
N ILE A 8 44.38 -32.99 -13.57
CA ILE A 8 43.21 -33.35 -12.76
C ILE A 8 42.89 -32.25 -11.74
N LEU A 9 43.92 -31.63 -11.13
CA LEU A 9 43.70 -30.52 -10.21
C LEU A 9 43.03 -29.32 -10.89
N MET A 10 43.40 -28.99 -12.13
CA MET A 10 42.70 -27.95 -12.92
C MET A 10 41.24 -28.30 -13.17
N GLU A 11 40.95 -29.55 -13.55
CA GLU A 11 39.60 -30.00 -13.85
C GLU A 11 38.68 -29.95 -12.60
N GLN A 12 39.21 -30.38 -11.45
CA GLN A 12 38.47 -30.32 -10.19
C GLN A 12 38.22 -28.87 -9.73
N MET A 13 39.15 -27.95 -9.97
CA MET A 13 38.94 -26.52 -9.64
C MET A 13 37.82 -25.90 -10.48
N VAL A 14 37.74 -26.23 -11.77
CA VAL A 14 36.67 -25.70 -12.65
C VAL A 14 35.31 -26.27 -12.24
N MET A 15 35.21 -27.57 -11.95
CA MET A 15 33.97 -28.19 -11.46
C MET A 15 33.49 -27.54 -10.16
N LEU A 16 34.40 -27.28 -9.21
CA LEU A 16 34.07 -26.61 -7.96
C LEU A 16 33.63 -25.15 -8.19
N LEU A 17 34.26 -24.44 -9.12
CA LEU A 17 33.89 -23.05 -9.43
C LEU A 17 32.48 -22.96 -10.04
N VAL A 18 32.16 -23.83 -10.98
CA VAL A 18 30.82 -23.88 -11.60
C VAL A 18 29.77 -24.27 -10.57
N PHE A 19 30.05 -25.26 -9.72
CA PHE A 19 29.14 -25.65 -8.63
C PHE A 19 28.91 -24.50 -7.64
N ALA A 20 29.98 -23.82 -7.22
CA ALA A 20 29.88 -22.68 -6.30
C ALA A 20 29.08 -21.53 -6.92
N LEU A 21 29.28 -21.23 -8.20
CA LEU A 21 28.52 -20.19 -8.91
C LEU A 21 27.03 -20.56 -8.99
N ALA A 22 26.71 -21.80 -9.36
CA ALA A 22 25.34 -22.28 -9.41
C ALA A 22 24.66 -22.19 -8.03
N ALA A 23 25.33 -22.64 -6.97
CA ALA A 23 24.82 -22.55 -5.60
C ALA A 23 24.57 -21.10 -5.17
N ALA A 24 25.49 -20.18 -5.49
CA ALA A 24 25.33 -18.76 -5.18
C ALA A 24 24.14 -18.12 -5.90
N LEU A 25 23.89 -18.48 -7.17
CA LEU A 25 22.74 -17.98 -7.92
C LEU A 25 21.43 -18.55 -7.38
N CYS A 26 21.39 -19.84 -7.04
CA CYS A 26 20.20 -20.48 -6.47
C CYS A 26 19.82 -19.87 -5.12
N LEU A 27 20.80 -19.60 -4.24
CA LEU A 27 20.55 -18.95 -2.95
C LEU A 27 20.08 -17.51 -3.12
N GLN A 28 20.69 -16.75 -4.03
CA GLN A 28 20.25 -15.37 -4.32
C GLN A 28 18.82 -15.33 -4.88
N ALA A 29 18.49 -16.25 -5.78
CA ALA A 29 17.13 -16.37 -6.32
C ALA A 29 16.14 -16.69 -5.19
N PHE A 30 16.47 -17.64 -4.31
CA PHE A 30 15.61 -18.02 -3.19
C PHE A 30 15.34 -16.86 -2.21
N VAL A 31 16.38 -16.15 -1.78
CA VAL A 31 16.23 -14.98 -0.87
C VAL A 31 15.42 -13.86 -1.53
N LYS A 32 15.61 -13.63 -2.83
CA LYS A 32 14.80 -12.66 -3.57
C LYS A 32 13.35 -13.11 -3.70
N SER A 33 13.09 -14.39 -3.94
CA SER A 33 11.75 -14.94 -4.02
C SER A 33 11.01 -14.84 -2.69
N ASP A 34 11.68 -15.05 -1.56
CA ASP A 34 11.09 -14.93 -0.22
C ASP A 34 10.62 -13.50 0.07
N SER A 35 11.51 -12.51 -0.11
CA SER A 35 11.15 -11.10 0.06
C SER A 35 10.08 -10.63 -0.93
N LEU A 36 10.12 -11.09 -2.18
CA LEU A 36 9.08 -10.81 -3.17
C LEU A 36 7.74 -11.44 -2.79
N SER A 37 7.75 -12.66 -2.24
CA SER A 37 6.54 -13.38 -1.79
C SER A 37 5.86 -12.63 -0.65
N SER A 38 6.62 -12.24 0.38
CA SER A 38 6.09 -11.45 1.50
C SER A 38 5.51 -10.11 1.03
N ARG A 39 6.22 -9.40 0.14
CA ARG A 39 5.71 -8.15 -0.45
C ARG A 39 4.46 -8.37 -1.29
N SER A 40 4.37 -9.47 -2.04
CA SER A 40 3.18 -9.80 -2.83
C SER A 40 1.98 -10.07 -1.92
N GLU A 41 2.15 -10.86 -0.86
CA GLU A 41 1.08 -11.12 0.11
C GLU A 41 0.57 -9.82 0.75
N ALA A 42 1.49 -8.95 1.17
CA ALA A 42 1.14 -7.63 1.72
C ALA A 42 0.37 -6.78 0.70
N ARG A 43 0.79 -6.79 -0.57
CA ARG A 43 0.10 -6.08 -1.66
C ARG A 43 -1.28 -6.65 -1.97
N ASP A 44 -1.43 -7.97 -1.93
CA ASP A 44 -2.71 -8.63 -2.22
C ASP A 44 -3.73 -8.32 -1.11
N ARG A 45 -3.30 -8.30 0.16
CA ARG A 45 -4.11 -7.81 1.29
C ARG A 45 -4.47 -6.34 1.15
N ALA A 46 -3.48 -5.50 0.80
CA ALA A 46 -3.71 -4.08 0.53
C ALA A 46 -4.75 -3.86 -0.58
N ALA A 47 -4.72 -4.67 -1.63
CA ALA A 47 -5.68 -4.59 -2.73
C ALA A 47 -7.11 -4.88 -2.26
N VAL A 48 -7.30 -5.90 -1.44
CA VAL A 48 -8.62 -6.22 -0.85
C VAL A 48 -9.11 -5.08 0.04
N LEU A 49 -8.25 -4.51 0.89
CA LEU A 49 -8.63 -3.38 1.75
C LEU A 49 -9.02 -2.15 0.93
N CYS A 50 -8.23 -1.82 -0.10
CA CYS A 50 -8.56 -0.72 -1.00
C CYS A 50 -9.89 -0.95 -1.72
N GLN A 51 -10.14 -2.18 -2.19
CA GLN A 51 -11.39 -2.54 -2.85
C GLN A 51 -12.59 -2.44 -1.90
N ASN A 52 -12.49 -2.99 -0.70
CA ASN A 52 -13.54 -2.91 0.31
C ASN A 52 -13.86 -1.45 0.64
N ALA A 53 -12.84 -0.62 0.91
CA ALA A 53 -13.04 0.79 1.20
C ALA A 53 -13.64 1.55 0.01
N ALA A 54 -13.20 1.24 -1.21
CA ALA A 54 -13.76 1.79 -2.43
C ALA A 54 -15.23 1.44 -2.63
N GLU A 55 -15.61 0.19 -2.38
CA GLU A 55 -16.98 -0.28 -2.48
C GLU A 55 -17.86 0.35 -1.39
N THR A 56 -17.37 0.48 -0.16
CA THR A 56 -18.08 1.17 0.93
C THR A 56 -18.34 2.65 0.57
N VAL A 57 -17.35 3.36 0.04
CA VAL A 57 -17.53 4.76 -0.43
C VAL A 57 -18.56 4.82 -1.57
N ARG A 58 -18.47 3.93 -2.56
CA ARG A 58 -19.42 3.86 -3.68
C ARG A 58 -20.83 3.48 -3.22
N HIS A 59 -20.96 2.66 -2.18
CA HIS A 59 -22.23 2.23 -1.61
C HIS A 59 -23.01 3.40 -1.01
N TYR A 60 -22.33 4.30 -0.29
CA TYR A 60 -22.97 5.51 0.25
C TYR A 60 -23.23 6.56 -0.83
N GLY A 61 -22.28 6.76 -1.75
CA GLY A 61 -22.43 7.69 -2.88
C GLY A 61 -22.78 9.13 -2.47
N GLY A 62 -23.25 9.93 -3.43
CA GLY A 62 -23.58 11.34 -3.19
C GLY A 62 -22.34 12.22 -3.09
N ASP A 63 -22.43 13.31 -2.32
CA ASP A 63 -21.32 14.23 -2.07
C ASP A 63 -20.13 13.53 -1.38
N ALA A 64 -18.91 13.96 -1.72
CA ALA A 64 -17.70 13.32 -1.21
C ALA A 64 -17.56 13.38 0.31
N GLN A 65 -17.99 14.46 0.95
CA GLN A 65 -17.95 14.57 2.41
C GLN A 65 -18.83 13.51 3.06
N ASN A 66 -20.07 13.36 2.59
CA ASN A 66 -21.04 12.43 3.13
C ASN A 66 -20.71 10.96 2.82
N ALA A 67 -20.18 10.69 1.63
CA ALA A 67 -19.74 9.35 1.24
C ALA A 67 -18.58 8.87 2.12
N LEU A 68 -17.57 9.73 2.32
CA LEU A 68 -16.38 9.37 3.10
C LEU A 68 -16.64 9.35 4.61
N SER A 69 -17.46 10.26 5.14
CA SER A 69 -17.79 10.25 6.57
C SER A 69 -18.53 8.97 6.96
N ARG A 70 -19.55 8.58 6.20
CA ARG A 70 -20.31 7.34 6.44
C ARG A 70 -19.45 6.10 6.22
N ALA A 71 -18.60 6.09 5.21
CA ALA A 71 -17.65 5.00 4.98
C ALA A 71 -16.66 4.86 6.14
N ALA A 72 -16.19 5.98 6.71
CA ALA A 72 -15.31 5.96 7.86
C ALA A 72 -16.01 5.42 9.11
N GLU A 73 -17.27 5.80 9.36
CA GLU A 73 -18.06 5.27 10.47
C GLU A 73 -18.27 3.76 10.37
N ASP A 74 -18.60 3.25 9.19
CA ASP A 74 -18.82 1.81 8.93
C ASP A 74 -17.52 1.00 9.09
N LEU A 75 -16.40 1.56 8.65
CA LEU A 75 -15.08 0.94 8.75
C LEU A 75 -14.39 1.16 10.10
N GLY A 76 -14.98 1.95 11.00
CA GLY A 76 -14.36 2.35 12.27
C GLY A 76 -13.06 3.15 12.10
N ALA A 77 -12.96 3.92 11.00
CA ALA A 77 -11.78 4.68 10.63
C ALA A 77 -11.79 6.10 11.21
N ALA A 78 -10.60 6.71 11.34
CA ALA A 78 -10.47 8.11 11.71
C ALA A 78 -10.80 9.00 10.51
N TYR A 79 -11.81 9.86 10.63
CA TYR A 79 -12.22 10.79 9.59
C TYR A 79 -11.77 12.22 9.90
N SER A 80 -11.27 12.93 8.89
CA SER A 80 -10.95 14.35 8.95
C SER A 80 -11.83 15.13 7.98
N GLU A 81 -12.67 15.98 8.56
CA GLU A 81 -13.58 16.87 7.81
C GLU A 81 -12.83 17.94 7.01
N GLU A 82 -11.66 18.38 7.48
CA GLU A 82 -10.87 19.46 6.87
C GLU A 82 -10.30 19.05 5.50
N PHE A 83 -9.81 17.82 5.40
CA PHE A 83 -9.16 17.30 4.19
C PHE A 83 -10.05 16.35 3.38
N VAL A 84 -11.28 16.09 3.84
CA VAL A 84 -12.20 15.11 3.22
C VAL A 84 -11.49 13.76 3.04
N THR A 85 -10.94 13.25 4.14
CA THR A 85 -10.11 12.05 4.14
C THR A 85 -10.43 11.16 5.34
N PHE A 86 -10.33 9.85 5.18
CA PHE A 86 -10.30 8.94 6.31
C PHE A 86 -9.10 8.02 6.25
N SER A 87 -8.65 7.60 7.43
CA SER A 87 -7.52 6.69 7.57
C SER A 87 -7.78 5.60 8.60
N LEU A 88 -7.27 4.41 8.32
CA LEU A 88 -7.31 3.26 9.22
C LEU A 88 -5.90 2.69 9.33
N ASP A 89 -5.42 2.65 10.57
CA ASP A 89 -4.08 2.20 10.92
C ASP A 89 -4.08 0.70 11.23
N TYR A 90 -3.02 0.01 10.85
CA TYR A 90 -2.83 -1.42 11.08
C TYR A 90 -1.43 -1.70 11.62
N ASP A 91 -1.33 -2.74 12.46
CA ASP A 91 -0.04 -3.28 12.89
C ASP A 91 0.62 -4.18 11.81
N GLU A 92 1.79 -4.74 12.11
CA GLU A 92 2.53 -5.65 11.22
C GLU A 92 1.72 -6.91 10.87
N ASN A 93 0.78 -7.30 11.73
CA ASN A 93 -0.07 -8.47 11.56
C ASN A 93 -1.39 -8.18 10.83
N TRP A 94 -1.58 -6.96 10.30
CA TRP A 94 -2.82 -6.49 9.66
C TRP A 94 -4.02 -6.41 10.63
N THR A 95 -3.76 -6.26 11.92
CA THR A 95 -4.81 -5.99 12.91
C THR A 95 -5.13 -4.50 12.92
N PRO A 96 -6.41 -4.10 12.81
CA PRO A 96 -6.78 -2.69 12.85
C PRO A 96 -6.46 -2.11 14.23
N ILE A 97 -5.77 -0.97 14.23
CA ILE A 97 -5.49 -0.15 15.41
C ILE A 97 -6.67 0.82 15.53
N PRO A 98 -7.51 0.71 16.58
CA PRO A 98 -8.69 1.55 16.70
C PRO A 98 -8.30 3.03 16.81
N ALA A 99 -9.07 3.89 16.17
CA ALA A 99 -8.88 5.35 16.22
C ALA A 99 -9.18 5.98 17.60
N GLY A 100 -9.75 5.21 18.54
CA GLY A 100 -10.24 5.70 19.83
C GLY A 100 -9.13 6.02 20.84
N ASP A 101 -9.23 7.22 21.44
CA ASP A 101 -8.41 7.80 22.51
C ASP A 101 -6.89 7.76 22.26
N CYS A 102 -6.46 8.64 21.35
CA CYS A 102 -5.05 8.93 21.04
C CYS A 102 -4.31 9.53 22.25
N GLY A 103 -3.79 8.68 23.13
CA GLY A 103 -2.72 9.01 24.07
C GLY A 103 -1.33 8.99 23.41
N MET A 104 -0.31 9.46 24.13
CA MET A 104 1.11 9.46 23.69
C MET A 104 1.73 8.05 23.51
N GLU A 105 0.95 6.98 23.64
CA GLU A 105 1.38 5.57 23.59
C GLU A 105 0.78 4.82 22.39
N ARG A 106 0.39 5.53 21.32
CA ARG A 106 -0.16 4.87 20.13
C ARG A 106 0.92 3.97 19.48
N PRO A 107 0.65 2.67 19.25
CA PRO A 107 1.57 1.83 18.50
C PRO A 107 1.77 2.44 17.11
N ALA A 108 3.02 2.49 16.66
CA ALA A 108 3.34 3.02 15.35
C ALA A 108 2.69 2.12 14.28
N PRO A 109 1.88 2.68 13.37
CA PRO A 109 1.24 1.88 12.33
C PRO A 109 2.30 1.32 11.38
N TYR A 110 2.17 0.03 11.08
CA TYR A 110 3.00 -0.63 10.07
C TYR A 110 2.37 -0.49 8.67
N TYR A 111 1.03 -0.54 8.61
CA TYR A 111 0.26 -0.21 7.41
C TYR A 111 -0.80 0.85 7.72
N ARG A 112 -1.13 1.68 6.74
CA ARG A 112 -2.25 2.61 6.82
C ARG A 112 -3.02 2.57 5.52
N LEU A 113 -4.32 2.36 5.64
CA LEU A 113 -5.28 2.65 4.59
C LEU A 113 -5.63 4.14 4.67
N SER A 114 -5.59 4.84 3.54
CA SER A 114 -5.98 6.25 3.44
C SER A 114 -6.87 6.44 2.21
N VAL A 115 -7.95 7.19 2.38
CA VAL A 115 -8.89 7.54 1.31
C VAL A 115 -9.06 9.04 1.27
N SER A 116 -8.62 9.69 0.20
CA SER A 116 -8.67 11.15 0.04
C SER A 116 -9.48 11.55 -1.20
N ALA A 117 -10.49 12.41 -1.03
CA ALA A 117 -11.27 12.95 -2.14
C ALA A 117 -10.65 14.22 -2.78
N ASN A 118 -9.84 14.97 -2.02
CA ASN A 118 -9.17 16.17 -2.50
C ASN A 118 -7.73 15.88 -2.97
N PRO A 119 -7.16 16.73 -3.86
CA PRO A 119 -5.74 16.66 -4.16
C PRO A 119 -4.93 16.87 -2.86
N PRO A 120 -3.83 16.13 -2.71
CA PRO A 120 -3.00 16.18 -1.51
C PRO A 120 -2.52 17.61 -1.19
N ASP A 121 -2.78 18.11 0.01
CA ASP A 121 -2.14 19.34 0.49
C ASP A 121 -0.64 19.04 0.77
N PRO A 122 0.30 19.72 0.10
CA PRO A 122 1.74 19.50 0.33
C PRO A 122 2.22 19.84 1.75
N ALA A 123 1.40 20.50 2.59
CA ALA A 123 1.72 20.88 3.96
C ALA A 123 1.31 19.85 5.03
N ASP A 124 0.48 18.86 4.68
CA ASP A 124 0.01 17.87 5.64
C ASP A 124 0.90 16.59 5.59
N PRO A 125 1.56 16.21 6.69
CA PRO A 125 2.47 15.06 6.71
C PRO A 125 1.77 13.69 6.64
N LEU A 126 0.43 13.65 6.74
CA LEU A 126 -0.39 12.44 6.53
C LEU A 126 -0.81 12.27 5.07
N THR A 127 -0.49 13.27 4.25
CA THR A 127 -0.83 13.33 2.85
C THR A 127 0.15 12.49 2.04
N VAL A 128 -0.41 11.47 1.41
CA VAL A 128 0.29 10.42 0.66
C VAL A 128 1.26 11.05 -0.35
N PRO A 129 2.55 10.67 -0.40
CA PRO A 129 3.44 11.14 -1.45
C PRO A 129 2.93 10.62 -2.79
N SER A 130 2.28 11.50 -3.55
CA SER A 130 1.71 11.16 -4.84
C SER A 130 2.83 10.79 -5.81
N ARG A 131 2.88 9.52 -6.17
CA ARG A 131 3.62 9.03 -7.35
C ARG A 131 2.71 8.91 -8.57
N ALA A 132 1.54 9.54 -8.53
CA ALA A 132 0.57 9.55 -9.61
C ALA A 132 0.36 10.99 -10.06
N ASP A 133 0.88 11.31 -11.24
CA ASP A 133 0.43 12.42 -12.06
C ASP A 133 -1.10 12.29 -12.22
N THR A 134 -1.89 13.06 -11.48
CA THR A 134 -3.35 13.01 -11.64
C THR A 134 -3.90 14.41 -11.45
N ASP A 135 -4.11 15.07 -12.59
CA ASP A 135 -4.99 16.21 -12.71
C ASP A 135 -6.40 15.75 -12.31
N LEU A 136 -6.80 16.08 -11.08
CA LEU A 136 -8.12 15.78 -10.52
C LEU A 136 -9.21 16.71 -11.07
N SER A 137 -8.87 17.61 -12.00
CA SER A 137 -9.68 18.73 -12.46
C SER A 137 -10.20 18.55 -13.89
N ASP A 138 -10.52 17.32 -14.33
CA ASP A 138 -11.20 17.14 -15.62
C ASP A 138 -12.66 17.63 -15.51
N PRO A 139 -13.05 18.73 -16.19
CA PRO A 139 -14.34 19.38 -16.01
C PRO A 139 -15.48 18.73 -16.81
N GLU A 140 -15.28 17.53 -17.37
CA GLU A 140 -16.18 16.95 -18.39
C GLU A 140 -17.44 16.26 -17.83
N PHE A 141 -17.56 16.06 -16.51
CA PHE A 141 -18.71 15.36 -15.91
C PHE A 141 -19.25 16.06 -14.65
N PRO A 142 -20.23 16.98 -14.77
CA PRO A 142 -20.88 17.57 -13.60
C PRO A 142 -21.53 16.49 -12.72
N GLY A 143 -21.18 16.47 -11.42
CA GLY A 143 -21.68 15.50 -10.44
C GLY A 143 -20.85 14.21 -10.31
N LEU A 144 -19.69 14.10 -10.97
CA LEU A 144 -18.76 12.97 -10.78
C LEU A 144 -17.75 13.30 -9.66
N GLN A 145 -17.87 12.58 -8.55
CA GLN A 145 -16.93 12.62 -7.44
C GLN A 145 -15.76 11.66 -7.70
N ARG A 146 -14.57 11.99 -7.17
CA ARG A 146 -13.36 11.15 -7.29
C ARG A 146 -12.67 11.05 -5.94
N ALA A 147 -12.03 9.91 -5.68
CA ALA A 147 -11.12 9.74 -4.55
C ALA A 147 -10.01 8.75 -4.88
N VAL A 148 -8.90 8.90 -4.18
CA VAL A 148 -7.77 7.97 -4.21
C VAL A 148 -7.83 7.12 -2.95
N VAL A 149 -7.82 5.80 -3.10
CA VAL A 149 -7.74 4.83 -2.01
C VAL A 149 -6.39 4.17 -2.07
N CYS A 150 -5.58 4.28 -1.03
CA CYS A 150 -4.25 3.69 -1.01
C CYS A 150 -3.91 3.04 0.34
N VAL A 151 -3.03 2.05 0.28
CA VAL A 151 -2.38 1.50 1.46
C VAL A 151 -0.90 1.80 1.38
N ILE A 152 -0.39 2.46 2.40
CA ILE A 152 1.02 2.79 2.58
C ILE A 152 1.61 1.94 3.71
N THR A 153 2.88 1.59 3.58
CA THR A 153 3.64 0.88 4.62
C THR A 153 4.69 1.78 5.23
N GLY A 154 4.83 1.70 6.55
CA GLY A 154 5.88 2.33 7.34
C GLY A 154 6.76 1.27 8.00
N ASN A 155 7.97 1.65 8.37
CA ASN A 155 8.91 0.74 9.04
C ASN A 155 8.70 0.66 10.57
N GLY A 156 7.47 0.87 11.06
CA GLY A 156 7.17 0.99 12.49
C GLY A 156 7.72 2.25 13.17
N ASN A 157 8.28 3.20 12.41
CA ASN A 157 8.64 4.53 12.89
C ASN A 157 7.53 5.51 12.48
N ALA A 158 6.95 6.23 13.44
CA ALA A 158 5.85 7.18 13.21
C ALA A 158 6.17 8.29 12.19
N ASP A 159 7.46 8.57 11.96
CA ASP A 159 7.97 9.64 11.10
C ASP A 159 8.31 9.18 9.66
N GLN A 160 8.24 7.88 9.36
CA GLN A 160 8.64 7.32 8.05
C GLN A 160 7.60 6.32 7.52
N MET A 161 6.59 6.86 6.83
CA MET A 161 5.75 6.11 5.90
C MET A 161 6.35 6.27 4.50
N LEU A 162 6.85 5.17 3.93
CA LEU A 162 7.92 5.23 2.92
C LEU A 162 7.49 4.72 1.54
N ASP A 163 6.55 3.77 1.46
CA ASP A 163 6.18 3.13 0.20
C ASP A 163 4.67 2.90 0.10
N THR A 164 4.11 3.21 -1.07
CA THR A 164 2.73 2.87 -1.42
C THR A 164 2.70 1.41 -1.88
N LEU A 165 2.06 0.54 -1.09
CA LEU A 165 1.90 -0.87 -1.46
C LEU A 165 0.91 -1.03 -2.62
N PHE A 166 -0.22 -0.33 -2.53
CA PHE A 166 -1.28 -0.39 -3.52
C PHE A 166 -2.10 0.91 -3.50
N SER A 167 -2.59 1.32 -4.67
CA SER A 167 -3.45 2.48 -4.82
C SER A 167 -4.44 2.24 -5.94
N ILE A 168 -5.70 2.67 -5.73
CA ILE A 168 -6.75 2.66 -6.74
C ILE A 168 -7.45 4.02 -6.75
N ASN A 169 -7.82 4.46 -7.94
CA ASN A 169 -8.65 5.63 -8.13
C ASN A 169 -10.11 5.18 -8.26
N ILE A 170 -10.98 5.83 -7.52
CA ILE A 170 -12.42 5.61 -7.61
C ILE A 170 -13.12 6.87 -8.05
N ALA A 171 -14.24 6.66 -8.75
CA ALA A 171 -15.16 7.71 -9.12
C ALA A 171 -16.59 7.20 -8.95
N TRP A 172 -17.48 8.06 -8.46
CA TRP A 172 -18.90 7.77 -8.30
C TRP A 172 -19.70 9.01 -8.64
N GLN A 173 -20.97 8.82 -9.01
CA GLN A 173 -21.84 9.91 -9.40
C GLN A 173 -22.75 10.29 -8.24
N GLU A 174 -23.00 11.58 -8.09
CA GLU A 174 -24.08 12.09 -7.26
C GLU A 174 -25.41 11.61 -7.87
N VAL A 175 -26.06 10.62 -7.23
CA VAL A 175 -27.39 10.19 -7.66
C VAL A 175 -28.37 11.25 -7.19
N SER A 176 -28.57 12.28 -8.01
CA SER A 176 -29.72 13.18 -7.84
C SER A 176 -30.98 12.32 -7.93
N GLY A 177 -31.77 12.34 -6.86
CA GLY A 177 -32.89 11.42 -6.64
C GLY A 177 -33.77 11.24 -7.87
N ARG A 178 -33.98 9.97 -8.22
CA ARG A 178 -35.11 9.57 -9.07
C ARG A 178 -36.32 9.41 -8.14
N ASP A 179 -37.02 10.51 -7.92
CA ASP A 179 -38.45 10.51 -7.56
C ASP A 179 -39.30 10.50 -8.83
#